data_AF-A0A7J0D4I9-F1
#
_entry.id   AF-A0A7J0D4I9-F1
#
_cell.length_a   1.000
_cell.length_b   1.000
_cell.length_c   1.000
_cell.angle_alpha   90.00
_cell.angle_beta   90.00
_cell.angle_gamma   90.00
#
_symmetry.space_group_name_H-M   'P 1'
#
loop_
_entity.id
_entity.type
_entity.pdbx_description
1 polymer ?
#
loop_
_entity_poly.entity_id
_entity_poly.type
_entity_poly.pdbx_seq_one_letter_code
_entity_poly.pdbx_strand_id
1 'polypeptide(L)'
;MLALYREALRQRRNLPELHTGQLRWLSEERDVLVFARGATLVCVVNLAEAPAELPDHTGVLLASNPLDDRGRLPKDTAVWLAV
;
A
#
# COMPACT_ATOMS: atom_id res chain seq x y z
N MET A 1 17.35 -4.86 0.40
CA MET A 1 16.50 -4.37 1.51
C MET A 1 16.70 -2.89 1.86
N LEU A 2 17.93 -2.33 1.97
CA LEU A 2 18.10 -0.92 2.38
C LEU A 2 17.45 0.11 1.44
N ALA A 3 17.43 -0.15 0.14
CA ALA A 3 16.82 0.75 -0.85
C ALA A 3 15.33 1.00 -0.59
N LEU A 4 14.58 -0.05 -0.24
CA LEU A 4 13.15 0.04 0.08
C LEU A 4 12.89 0.95 1.29
N TYR A 5 13.64 0.77 2.38
CA TYR A 5 13.47 1.59 3.58
C TYR A 5 13.85 3.05 3.36
N ARG A 6 14.92 3.30 2.59
CA ARG A 6 15.30 4.67 2.21
C ARG A 6 14.21 5.34 1.39
N GLU A 7 13.61 4.60 0.48
CA GLU A 7 12.50 5.09 -0.33
C GLU A 7 11.25 5.35 0.51
N ALA A 8 10.89 4.43 1.41
CA ALA A 8 9.78 4.61 2.35
C ALA A 8 9.95 5.87 3.22
N LEU A 9 11.16 6.12 3.71
CA LEU A 9 11.47 7.33 4.48
C LEU A 9 11.43 8.61 3.62
N ARG A 10 11.87 8.52 2.35
CA ARG A 10 11.76 9.63 1.40
C ARG A 10 10.31 9.99 1.13
N GLN A 11 9.47 8.99 0.85
CA GLN A 11 8.02 9.15 0.66
C GLN A 11 7.37 9.70 1.93
N ARG A 12 7.69 9.12 3.09
CA ARG A 12 7.20 9.61 4.39
C ARG A 12 7.43 11.11 4.54
N ARG A 13 8.62 11.62 4.22
CA ARG A 13 8.94 13.05 4.33
C ARG A 13 8.18 13.94 3.34
N ASN A 14 7.80 13.42 2.18
CA ASN A 14 7.19 14.20 1.10
C ASN A 14 5.65 14.14 1.10
N LEU A 15 5.04 13.20 1.82
CA LEU A 15 3.59 12.98 1.87
C LEU A 15 3.03 13.40 3.23
N PRO A 16 2.35 14.57 3.34
CA PRO A 16 1.76 15.05 4.60
C PRO A 16 0.85 14.02 5.29
N GLU A 17 0.14 13.21 4.52
CA GLU A 17 -0.81 12.19 4.96
C GLU A 17 -0.14 11.10 5.80
N LEU A 18 1.14 10.81 5.55
CA LEU A 18 1.92 9.86 6.34
C LEU A 18 2.33 10.42 7.71
N HIS A 19 2.24 11.74 7.91
CA HIS A 19 2.53 12.41 9.17
C HIS A 19 1.27 12.63 10.02
N THR A 20 0.22 13.21 9.41
CA THR A 20 -0.97 13.70 10.12
C THR A 20 -2.28 13.11 9.61
N GLY A 21 -2.25 12.38 8.49
CA GLY A 21 -3.43 11.76 7.91
C GLY A 21 -4.02 10.70 8.83
N GLN A 22 -5.31 10.85 9.16
CA GLN A 22 -6.06 9.87 9.93
C GLN A 22 -6.08 8.52 9.21
N LEU A 23 -6.01 7.45 9.99
CA LEU A 23 -6.15 6.09 9.49
C LEU A 23 -7.62 5.70 9.44
N ARG A 24 -8.06 5.17 8.30
CA ARG A 24 -9.42 4.65 8.10
C ARG A 24 -9.37 3.30 7.39
N TRP A 25 -9.97 2.28 8.00
CA TRP A 25 -10.12 0.96 7.39
C TRP A 25 -11.09 1.02 6.20
N LEU A 26 -10.74 0.34 5.11
CA LEU A 26 -11.52 0.29 3.87
C LEU A 26 -12.04 -1.12 3.55
N SER A 27 -11.41 -2.16 4.10
CA SER A 27 -11.84 -3.55 3.94
C SER A 27 -11.93 -4.23 5.30
N GLU A 28 -12.84 -5.20 5.38
CA GLU A 28 -12.98 -6.16 6.48
C GLU A 28 -12.46 -7.56 6.09
N GLU A 29 -11.77 -7.66 4.94
CA GLU A 29 -11.14 -8.91 4.51
C GLU A 29 -10.11 -9.40 5.54
N ARG A 30 -10.24 -10.67 5.93
CA ARG A 30 -9.49 -11.24 7.05
C ARG A 30 -7.97 -11.20 6.85
N ASP A 31 -7.52 -11.45 5.63
CA ASP A 31 -6.10 -11.66 5.30
C ASP A 31 -5.55 -10.58 4.35
N VAL A 32 -6.36 -9.57 3.99
CA VAL A 32 -5.95 -8.43 3.17
C VAL A 32 -6.31 -7.14 3.90
N LEU A 33 -5.29 -6.44 4.37
CA LEU A 33 -5.46 -5.18 5.08
C LEU A 33 -5.52 -4.05 4.05
N VAL A 34 -6.67 -3.35 3.97
CA VAL A 34 -6.84 -2.16 3.13
C VAL A 34 -7.20 -0.99 4.04
N PHE A 35 -6.35 0.03 4.08
CA PHE A 35 -6.62 1.25 4.87
C PHE A 35 -6.12 2.51 4.18
N ALA A 36 -6.89 3.59 4.32
CA ALA A 36 -6.51 4.92 3.89
C ALA A 36 -5.69 5.63 4.99
N ARG A 37 -4.77 6.49 4.55
CA ARG A 37 -4.12 7.53 5.37
C ARG A 37 -4.42 8.87 4.73
N GLY A 38 -5.23 9.68 5.42
CA GLY A 38 -5.72 10.93 4.83
C GLY A 38 -6.60 10.69 3.61
N ALA A 39 -6.55 11.60 2.63
CA ALA A 39 -7.42 11.58 1.46
C ALA A 39 -6.78 10.96 0.20
N THR A 40 -5.45 10.89 0.14
CA THR A 40 -4.70 10.66 -1.13
C THR A 40 -3.84 9.39 -1.10
N LEU A 41 -3.78 8.68 0.03
CA LEU A 41 -2.97 7.48 0.18
C LEU A 41 -3.80 6.30 0.70
N VAL A 42 -3.72 5.19 -0.02
CA VAL A 42 -4.20 3.87 0.44
C VAL A 42 -3.03 2.93 0.60
N CYS A 43 -2.98 2.21 1.71
CA CYS A 43 -2.05 1.12 1.93
C CYS A 43 -2.80 -0.20 1.85
N VAL A 44 -2.21 -1.15 1.12
CA VAL A 44 -2.71 -2.52 1.01
C VAL A 44 -1.61 -3.47 1.46
N VAL A 45 -1.93 -4.44 2.32
CA VAL A 45 -1.02 -5.50 2.76
C VAL A 45 -1.71 -6.83 2.58
N ASN A 46 -1.13 -7.71 1.76
CA ASN A 46 -1.67 -9.03 1.51
C ASN A 46 -0.95 -10.08 2.37
N LEU A 47 -1.67 -10.69 3.29
CA LEU A 47 -1.24 -11.81 4.12
C LEU A 47 -1.91 -13.13 3.68
N ALA A 48 -2.82 -13.09 2.71
CA ALA A 48 -3.50 -14.23 2.17
C ALA A 48 -2.57 -15.08 1.29
N GLU A 49 -2.91 -16.37 1.12
CA GLU A 49 -2.17 -17.25 0.21
C GLU A 49 -2.35 -16.86 -1.28
N ALA A 50 -3.49 -16.24 -1.61
CA ALA A 50 -3.81 -15.83 -2.97
C ALA A 50 -3.44 -14.36 -3.23
N PRO A 51 -3.09 -13.99 -4.47
CA PRO A 51 -2.92 -12.59 -4.85
C PRO A 51 -4.22 -11.79 -4.67
N ALA A 52 -4.11 -10.59 -4.11
CA ALA A 52 -5.24 -9.71 -3.83
C ALA A 52 -5.40 -8.64 -4.93
N GLU A 53 -6.65 -8.31 -5.27
CA GLU A 53 -6.95 -7.19 -6.15
C GLU A 53 -6.61 -5.85 -5.46
N LEU A 54 -6.17 -4.88 -6.25
CA LEU A 54 -5.91 -3.53 -5.73
C LEU A 54 -7.16 -2.65 -5.94
N PRO A 55 -7.51 -1.77 -4.98
CA PRO A 55 -8.56 -0.80 -5.19
C PRO A 55 -8.17 0.20 -6.30
N ASP A 56 -9.15 0.91 -6.85
CA ASP A 56 -8.89 1.97 -7.84
C ASP A 56 -7.85 2.96 -7.33
N HIS A 57 -6.83 3.20 -8.16
CA HIS A 57 -5.70 4.06 -7.83
C HIS A 57 -5.12 4.71 -9.10
N THR A 58 -4.41 5.82 -8.91
CA THR A 58 -3.76 6.55 -9.99
C THR A 58 -2.27 6.20 -10.14
N GLY A 59 -1.68 5.55 -9.14
CA GLY A 59 -0.31 5.05 -9.23
C GLY A 59 0.18 4.32 -7.99
N VAL A 60 1.28 3.60 -8.14
CA VAL A 60 2.01 2.92 -7.06
C VAL A 60 3.12 3.85 -6.55
N LEU A 61 3.04 4.24 -5.28
CA LEU A 61 4.03 5.08 -4.61
C LEU A 61 5.20 4.28 -4.06
N LEU A 62 4.92 3.08 -3.56
CA LEU A 62 5.89 2.17 -2.98
C LEU A 62 5.35 0.74 -3.00
N ALA A 63 6.17 -0.24 -3.35
CA ALA A 63 5.82 -1.66 -3.20
C ALA A 63 7.00 -2.41 -2.56
N SER A 64 6.71 -3.29 -1.61
CA SER A 64 7.76 -4.08 -0.94
C SER A 64 8.31 -5.19 -1.84
N ASN A 65 7.50 -5.67 -2.78
CA ASN A 65 7.84 -6.60 -3.86
C ASN A 65 7.06 -6.21 -5.14
N PRO A 66 7.48 -6.70 -6.33
CA PRO A 66 6.72 -6.49 -7.57
C PRO A 66 5.27 -7.00 -7.47
N LEU A 67 4.37 -6.32 -8.17
CA LEU A 67 3.03 -6.86 -8.43
C LEU A 67 3.14 -8.05 -9.38
N ASP A 68 2.11 -8.91 -9.39
CA ASP A 68 2.05 -10.00 -10.37
C ASP A 68 1.81 -9.48 -11.80
N ASP A 69 1.91 -10.36 -12.80
CA ASP A 69 1.75 -10.01 -14.21
C ASP A 69 0.35 -9.45 -14.56
N ARG A 70 -0.61 -9.58 -13.65
CA ARG A 70 -1.98 -9.05 -13.77
C ARG A 70 -2.18 -7.76 -12.97
N GLY A 71 -1.14 -7.23 -12.33
CA GLY A 71 -1.19 -6.03 -11.49
C GLY A 71 -1.78 -6.28 -10.10
N ARG A 72 -1.87 -7.52 -9.64
CA ARG A 72 -2.39 -7.89 -8.31
C ARG A 72 -1.28 -7.96 -7.28
N LEU A 73 -1.65 -7.85 -6.01
CA LEU A 73 -0.72 -7.85 -4.89
C LEU A 73 -0.41 -9.28 -4.46
N PRO A 74 0.84 -9.78 -4.61
CA PRO A 74 1.19 -11.12 -4.16
C PRO A 74 1.15 -11.25 -2.63
N LYS A 75 1.19 -12.49 -2.13
CA LYS A 75 1.35 -12.79 -0.71
C LYS A 75 2.57 -12.08 -0.12
N ASP A 76 2.48 -11.73 1.17
CA ASP A 76 3.55 -11.11 1.96
C ASP A 76 4.09 -9.82 1.33
N THR A 77 3.21 -9.10 0.60
CA THR A 77 3.55 -7.85 -0.09
C THR A 77 2.68 -6.71 0.39
N ALA A 78 3.31 -5.56 0.61
CA ALA A 78 2.67 -4.31 0.95
C ALA A 78 2.86 -3.29 -0.19
N VAL A 79 1.83 -2.50 -0.46
CA VAL A 79 1.86 -1.43 -1.46
C VAL A 79 1.21 -0.16 -0.92
N TRP A 80 1.79 0.99 -1.26
CA TRP A 80 1.20 2.31 -1.08
C TRP A 80 0.73 2.82 -2.44
N LEU A 81 -0.52 3.23 -2.50
CA LEU A 81 -1.21 3.68 -3.70
C LEU A 81 -1.58 5.15 -3.56
N ALA A 82 -1.41 5.91 -4.64
CA ALA A 82 -1.99 7.23 -4.79
C ALA A 82 -3.45 7.08 -5.26
N VAL A 83 -4.38 7.76 -4.60
CA VAL A 83 -5.82 7.77 -4.94
C VAL A 83 -6.33 9.18 -5.17
#